data_AF-A0A937XRR9-F1
#
_entry.id   AF-A0A937XRR9-F1
#
_cell.length_a   1.000
_cell.length_b   1.000
_cell.length_c   1.000
_cell.angle_alpha   90.00
_cell.angle_beta   90.00
_cell.angle_gamma   90.00
#
_symmetry.space_group_name_H-M   'P 1'
#
loop_
_entity.id
_entity.type
_entity.pdbx_description
1 polymer ?
#
loop_
_entity_poly.entity_id
_entity_poly.type
_entity_poly.pdbx_seq_one_letter_code
_entity_poly.pdbx_strand_id
1 'polypeptide(L)'
;MRPQVARKLAQPAAAIVGVYTTPQALSIDRDPLALCLEAAMGALKDAGMDKSEIDGISARWPGPGGTQMHPGSSDWSTMLGVPLRWVGDSYPAGVPTLLDATAAITLGHCNTVLVVGGQARTRVPGSVIAYTRPDNEFTGSYGSYTSAQFALVAARYFHKFGADRRKMAQIAASIRNMGGIRPGATFFGRGPFTAEDVMKSPMVVEPFHLMELCLASEGAAAFIVTNLERARDCPKKPIRVLGGGMEYIRQQYVDPPVYDEVWNIGVDAFQRATAMA
;
A
#
# COMPACT_ATOMS: atom_id res chain seq x y z
N MET A 1 19.33 -4.17 32.56
CA MET A 1 18.37 -4.98 31.76
C MET A 1 19.03 -6.32 31.44
N ARG A 2 18.37 -7.47 31.66
CA ARG A 2 19.02 -8.79 31.43
C ARG A 2 19.28 -9.01 29.92
N PRO A 3 20.46 -9.49 29.49
CA PRO A 3 20.82 -9.65 28.07
C PRO A 3 19.85 -10.52 27.26
N GLN A 4 19.13 -11.45 27.90
CA GLN A 4 18.07 -12.24 27.25
C GLN A 4 16.83 -11.42 26.86
N VAL A 5 16.48 -10.37 27.61
CA VAL A 5 15.36 -9.47 27.27
C VAL A 5 15.73 -8.58 26.08
N ALA A 6 16.96 -8.08 26.05
CA ALA A 6 17.48 -7.31 24.92
C ALA A 6 17.51 -8.13 23.61
N ARG A 7 17.85 -9.43 23.70
CA ARG A 7 17.87 -10.34 22.54
C ARG A 7 16.46 -10.74 22.07
N LYS A 8 15.47 -10.79 22.97
CA LYS A 8 14.06 -11.09 22.63
C LYS A 8 13.36 -9.93 21.93
N LEU A 9 13.80 -8.69 22.19
CA LEU A 9 13.38 -7.48 21.47
C LEU A 9 14.13 -7.26 20.14
N ALA A 10 15.19 -8.04 19.88
CA ALA A 10 16.05 -7.84 18.71
C ALA A 10 15.52 -8.48 17.42
N GLN A 11 14.48 -9.33 17.49
CA GLN A 11 13.87 -9.94 16.31
C GLN A 11 12.36 -9.68 16.28
N PRO A 12 11.78 -9.36 15.11
CA PRO A 12 10.35 -9.16 15.01
C PRO A 12 9.59 -10.43 15.42
N ALA A 13 8.68 -10.30 16.36
CA ALA A 13 7.93 -11.42 16.94
C ALA A 13 6.55 -11.60 16.30
N ALA A 14 6.43 -11.36 14.99
CA ALA A 14 5.17 -11.40 14.26
C ALA A 14 5.26 -12.13 12.91
N ALA A 15 4.11 -12.61 12.42
CA ALA A 15 3.97 -13.22 11.12
C ALA A 15 2.65 -12.85 10.45
N ILE A 16 2.66 -12.79 9.12
CA ILE A 16 1.45 -12.73 8.31
C ILE A 16 0.89 -14.15 8.18
N VAL A 17 -0.39 -14.32 8.52
CA VAL A 17 -1.05 -15.63 8.60
C VAL A 17 -2.28 -15.78 7.71
N GLY A 18 -2.81 -14.68 7.19
CA GLY A 18 -3.91 -14.70 6.22
C GLY A 18 -3.87 -13.48 5.33
N VAL A 19 -4.25 -13.64 4.07
CA VAL A 19 -4.32 -12.56 3.09
C VAL A 19 -5.56 -12.72 2.23
N TYR A 20 -6.13 -11.62 1.78
CA TYR A 20 -7.19 -11.65 0.80
C TYR A 20 -7.25 -10.35 -0.01
N THR A 21 -7.62 -10.47 -1.27
CA THR A 21 -7.91 -9.34 -2.16
C THR A 21 -9.27 -9.57 -2.81
N THR A 22 -10.14 -8.57 -2.79
CA THR A 22 -11.37 -8.58 -3.60
C THR A 22 -11.01 -8.56 -5.09
N PRO A 23 -11.97 -8.80 -6.01
CA PRO A 23 -11.77 -8.49 -7.41
C PRO A 23 -11.23 -7.07 -7.60
N GLN A 24 -10.21 -6.92 -8.45
CA GLN A 24 -9.57 -5.63 -8.73
C GLN A 24 -9.99 -5.17 -10.13
N ALA A 25 -10.62 -4.01 -10.24
CA ALA A 25 -11.13 -3.51 -11.51
C ALA A 25 -10.87 -2.02 -11.68
N LEU A 26 -11.13 -1.51 -12.88
CA LEU A 26 -11.06 -0.07 -13.14
C LEU A 26 -12.24 0.67 -12.47
N SER A 27 -13.40 0.03 -12.37
CA SER A 27 -14.60 0.59 -11.77
C SER A 27 -15.37 -0.54 -11.10
N ILE A 28 -15.75 -0.35 -9.85
CA ILE A 28 -16.57 -1.26 -9.06
C ILE A 28 -17.73 -0.45 -8.50
N ASP A 29 -18.95 -0.82 -8.88
CA ASP A 29 -20.16 -0.23 -8.30
C ASP A 29 -20.57 -0.96 -7.02
N ARG A 30 -19.74 -0.81 -5.99
CA ARG A 30 -20.03 -1.30 -4.64
C ARG A 30 -19.61 -0.26 -3.62
N ASP A 31 -20.21 -0.36 -2.45
CA ASP A 31 -19.78 0.43 -1.31
C ASP A 31 -18.32 0.08 -0.91
N PRO A 32 -17.42 1.07 -0.76
CA PRO A 32 -16.01 0.82 -0.41
C PRO A 32 -15.83 0.09 0.93
N LEU A 33 -16.67 0.41 1.93
CA LEU A 33 -16.60 -0.25 3.24
C LEU A 33 -17.03 -1.72 3.11
N ALA A 34 -18.06 -2.02 2.32
CA ALA A 34 -18.47 -3.40 2.04
C ALA A 34 -17.34 -4.22 1.38
N LEU A 35 -16.54 -3.62 0.49
CA LEU A 35 -15.35 -4.29 -0.08
C LEU A 35 -14.28 -4.54 0.97
N CYS A 36 -14.03 -3.57 1.86
CA CYS A 36 -13.07 -3.74 2.95
C CYS A 36 -13.51 -4.82 3.94
N LEU A 37 -14.81 -4.92 4.25
CA LEU A 37 -15.36 -6.00 5.08
C LEU A 37 -15.22 -7.36 4.40
N GLU A 38 -15.49 -7.45 3.10
CA GLU A 38 -15.23 -8.68 2.34
C GLU A 38 -13.75 -9.09 2.42
N ALA A 39 -12.84 -8.13 2.24
CA ALA A 39 -11.42 -8.39 2.34
C ALA A 39 -11.00 -8.87 3.73
N ALA A 40 -11.47 -8.20 4.78
CA ALA A 40 -11.20 -8.55 6.16
C ALA A 40 -11.68 -9.98 6.49
N MET A 41 -12.94 -10.31 6.14
CA MET A 41 -13.49 -11.64 6.36
C MET A 41 -12.78 -12.71 5.53
N GLY A 42 -12.37 -12.38 4.30
CA GLY A 42 -11.56 -13.26 3.47
C GLY A 42 -10.20 -13.55 4.09
N ALA A 43 -9.52 -12.54 4.63
CA ALA A 43 -8.22 -12.70 5.27
C ALA A 43 -8.30 -13.47 6.60
N LEU A 44 -9.35 -13.26 7.39
CA LEU A 44 -9.66 -14.05 8.58
C LEU A 44 -9.90 -15.53 8.25
N LYS A 45 -10.71 -15.79 7.22
CA LYS A 45 -10.93 -17.15 6.72
C LYS A 45 -9.63 -17.79 6.25
N ASP A 46 -8.77 -17.03 5.56
CA ASP A 46 -7.46 -17.50 5.10
C ASP A 46 -6.52 -17.85 6.26
N ALA A 47 -6.60 -17.09 7.34
CA ALA A 47 -5.87 -17.32 8.60
C ALA A 47 -6.48 -18.43 9.49
N GLY A 48 -7.68 -18.93 9.15
CA GLY A 48 -8.43 -19.84 10.03
C GLY A 48 -8.78 -19.22 11.38
N MET A 49 -9.08 -17.92 11.40
CA MET A 49 -9.37 -17.14 12.61
C MET A 49 -10.81 -16.65 12.63
N ASP A 50 -11.38 -16.57 13.84
CA ASP A 50 -12.61 -15.82 14.06
C ASP A 50 -12.31 -14.34 14.30
N LYS A 51 -13.26 -13.46 13.98
CA LYS A 51 -13.12 -12.02 14.23
C LYS A 51 -12.90 -11.68 15.71
N SER A 52 -13.37 -12.52 16.64
CA SER A 52 -13.14 -12.38 18.09
C SER A 52 -11.68 -12.46 18.51
N GLU A 53 -10.80 -13.00 17.66
CA GLU A 53 -9.37 -13.06 17.90
C GLU A 53 -8.64 -11.77 17.55
N ILE A 54 -9.32 -10.78 16.95
CA ILE A 54 -8.75 -9.50 16.56
C ILE A 54 -8.80 -8.53 17.74
N ASP A 55 -7.62 -8.08 18.18
CA ASP A 55 -7.47 -7.08 19.23
C ASP A 55 -6.66 -5.86 18.77
N GLY A 56 -6.28 -5.79 17.49
CA GLY A 56 -5.74 -4.60 16.88
C GLY A 56 -6.21 -4.40 15.43
N ILE A 57 -6.23 -3.14 14.98
CA ILE A 57 -6.56 -2.83 13.60
C ILE A 57 -5.69 -1.72 13.03
N SER A 58 -5.36 -1.82 11.75
CA SER A 58 -5.02 -0.65 10.96
C SER A 58 -5.80 -0.68 9.66
N ALA A 59 -6.76 0.22 9.56
CA ALA A 59 -7.54 0.42 8.36
C ALA A 59 -7.23 1.81 7.81
N ARG A 60 -7.02 1.95 6.51
CA ARG A 60 -6.96 3.27 5.88
C ARG A 60 -7.73 3.22 4.58
N TRP A 61 -8.75 4.08 4.50
CA TRP A 61 -9.79 4.08 3.46
C TRP A 61 -10.69 2.83 3.51
N PRO A 62 -11.72 2.82 4.39
CA PRO A 62 -11.96 3.78 5.47
C PRO A 62 -11.20 3.42 6.76
N GLY A 63 -10.56 4.41 7.39
CA GLY A 63 -9.79 4.19 8.61
C GLY A 63 -10.63 4.13 9.88
N PRO A 64 -10.07 3.66 11.01
CA PRO A 64 -10.76 3.63 12.29
C PRO A 64 -11.10 5.07 12.74
N GLY A 65 -12.38 5.34 12.99
CA GLY A 65 -12.91 6.69 13.26
C GLY A 65 -12.90 7.12 14.73
N GLY A 66 -12.99 8.44 14.95
CA GLY A 66 -13.20 9.10 16.25
C GLY A 66 -14.69 9.37 16.55
N THR A 67 -14.99 10.29 17.47
CA THR A 67 -16.38 10.58 17.93
C THR A 67 -17.30 11.19 16.86
N GLN A 68 -16.78 11.47 15.66
CA GLN A 68 -17.53 11.89 14.48
C GLN A 68 -17.08 11.08 13.26
N MET A 69 -18.03 10.66 12.42
CA MET A 69 -17.74 9.97 11.15
C MET A 69 -17.21 10.97 10.13
N HIS A 70 -15.91 11.27 10.16
CA HIS A 70 -15.26 12.02 9.08
C HIS A 70 -15.31 11.22 7.76
N PRO A 71 -15.38 11.89 6.60
CA PRO A 71 -15.31 11.21 5.30
C PRO A 71 -14.08 10.30 5.23
N GLY A 72 -14.30 9.01 4.96
CA GLY A 72 -13.22 8.01 4.94
C GLY A 72 -12.86 7.42 6.31
N SER A 73 -13.68 7.63 7.34
CA SER A 73 -13.59 6.94 8.64
C SER A 73 -14.72 5.93 8.83
N SER A 74 -14.51 4.93 9.68
CA SER A 74 -15.47 3.87 10.01
C SER A 74 -15.20 3.32 11.40
N ASP A 75 -16.26 2.98 12.14
CA ASP A 75 -16.15 2.33 13.45
C ASP A 75 -15.99 0.81 13.29
N TRP A 76 -14.74 0.39 13.12
CA TRP A 76 -14.38 -1.01 12.99
C TRP A 76 -14.61 -1.83 14.26
N SER A 77 -14.59 -1.21 15.44
CA SER A 77 -14.84 -1.92 16.71
C SER A 77 -16.27 -2.42 16.77
N THR A 78 -17.24 -1.58 16.38
CA THR A 78 -18.65 -1.94 16.26
C THR A 78 -18.89 -2.94 15.13
N MET A 79 -18.26 -2.76 13.97
CA MET A 79 -18.44 -3.68 12.82
C MET A 79 -17.92 -5.08 13.11
N LEU A 80 -16.77 -5.20 13.78
CA LEU A 80 -16.22 -6.48 14.20
C LEU A 80 -16.92 -7.01 15.46
N GLY A 81 -17.49 -6.15 16.28
CA GLY A 81 -18.13 -6.51 17.56
C GLY A 81 -17.11 -6.92 18.63
N VAL A 82 -15.91 -6.32 18.59
CA VAL A 82 -14.79 -6.63 19.49
C VAL A 82 -14.13 -5.36 20.00
N PRO A 83 -13.66 -5.34 21.25
CA PRO A 83 -12.84 -4.24 21.73
C PRO A 83 -11.45 -4.30 21.09
N LEU A 84 -10.97 -3.15 20.62
CA LEU A 84 -9.63 -3.02 20.04
C LEU A 84 -8.67 -2.46 21.09
N ARG A 85 -7.54 -3.12 21.30
CA ARG A 85 -6.45 -2.69 22.20
C ARG A 85 -5.45 -1.79 21.49
N TRP A 86 -5.36 -1.90 20.17
CA TRP A 86 -4.46 -1.11 19.34
C TRP A 86 -5.15 -0.66 18.04
N VAL A 87 -4.92 0.60 17.68
CA VAL A 87 -5.45 1.20 16.46
C VAL A 87 -4.32 1.96 15.78
N GLY A 88 -3.97 1.56 14.55
CA GLY A 88 -2.93 2.19 13.75
C GLY A 88 -3.50 2.97 12.56
N ASP A 89 -2.95 4.17 12.31
CA ASP A 89 -3.33 5.05 11.19
C ASP A 89 -2.10 5.50 10.37
N SER A 90 -1.18 4.57 10.11
CA SER A 90 0.08 4.84 9.40
C SER A 90 -0.17 5.27 7.94
N TYR A 91 0.58 6.28 7.49
CA TYR A 91 0.61 6.71 6.09
C TYR A 91 2.03 6.69 5.52
N PRO A 92 2.25 6.12 4.32
CA PRO A 92 1.31 5.32 3.52
C PRO A 92 0.98 3.97 4.18
N ALA A 93 -0.18 3.39 3.83
CA ALA A 93 -0.54 2.04 4.26
C ALA A 93 0.37 0.98 3.60
N GLY A 94 0.29 -0.27 4.06
CA GLY A 94 1.09 -1.39 3.53
C GLY A 94 2.29 -1.69 4.40
N VAL A 95 3.51 -1.45 3.90
CA VAL A 95 4.74 -1.77 4.66
C VAL A 95 4.82 -1.00 5.99
N PRO A 96 4.60 0.34 6.07
CA PRO A 96 4.64 1.05 7.36
C PRO A 96 3.65 0.47 8.37
N THR A 97 2.42 0.16 7.93
CA THR A 97 1.42 -0.49 8.76
C THR A 97 1.87 -1.87 9.28
N LEU A 98 2.51 -2.69 8.44
CA LEU A 98 3.06 -3.98 8.87
C LEU A 98 4.15 -3.78 9.93
N LEU A 99 5.01 -2.77 9.80
CA LEU A 99 6.04 -2.47 10.78
C LEU A 99 5.44 -2.01 12.11
N ASP A 100 4.46 -1.11 12.07
CA ASP A 100 3.80 -0.61 13.28
C ASP A 100 3.01 -1.71 13.99
N ALA A 101 2.28 -2.55 13.23
CA ALA A 101 1.59 -3.73 13.78
C ALA A 101 2.59 -4.71 14.40
N THR A 102 3.72 -4.96 13.74
CA THR A 102 4.78 -5.84 14.24
C THR A 102 5.41 -5.29 15.52
N ALA A 103 5.64 -3.98 15.60
CA ALA A 103 6.14 -3.33 16.80
C ALA A 103 5.13 -3.42 17.95
N ALA A 104 3.85 -3.14 17.68
CA ALA A 104 2.77 -3.25 18.67
C ALA A 104 2.63 -4.68 19.23
N ILE A 105 2.70 -5.70 18.36
CA ILE A 105 2.68 -7.11 18.77
C ILE A 105 3.92 -7.46 19.60
N THR A 106 5.10 -7.04 19.14
CA THR A 106 6.37 -7.35 19.83
C THR A 106 6.43 -6.72 21.23
N LEU A 107 5.83 -5.54 21.40
CA LEU A 107 5.73 -4.85 22.69
C LEU A 107 4.54 -5.33 23.56
N GLY A 108 3.69 -6.21 23.05
CA GLY A 108 2.54 -6.77 23.76
C GLY A 108 1.33 -5.83 23.88
N HIS A 109 1.26 -4.77 23.06
CA HIS A 109 0.10 -3.88 23.00
C HIS A 109 -1.14 -4.59 22.44
N CYS A 110 -0.93 -5.50 21.50
CA CYS A 110 -1.96 -6.37 20.90
C CYS A 110 -1.32 -7.72 20.53
N ASN A 111 -2.14 -8.69 20.14
CA ASN A 111 -1.71 -10.01 19.70
C ASN A 111 -1.95 -10.24 18.21
N THR A 112 -3.08 -9.77 17.69
CA THR A 112 -3.51 -10.02 16.32
C THR A 112 -4.09 -8.75 15.73
N VAL A 113 -3.47 -8.30 14.64
CA VAL A 113 -3.83 -7.09 13.93
C VAL A 113 -4.44 -7.43 12.58
N LEU A 114 -5.64 -6.90 12.33
CA LEU A 114 -6.22 -6.81 11.00
C LEU A 114 -5.67 -5.56 10.29
N VAL A 115 -5.03 -5.74 9.14
CA VAL A 115 -4.67 -4.65 8.24
C VAL A 115 -5.58 -4.69 7.02
N VAL A 116 -6.25 -3.58 6.71
CA VAL A 116 -7.22 -3.53 5.61
C VAL A 116 -7.26 -2.15 4.93
N GLY A 117 -7.50 -2.13 3.63
CA GLY A 117 -7.75 -0.89 2.89
C GLY A 117 -8.36 -1.16 1.53
N GLY A 118 -9.14 -0.20 1.03
CA GLY A 118 -9.78 -0.33 -0.25
C GLY A 118 -10.43 0.95 -0.73
N GLN A 119 -10.83 0.94 -2.00
CA GLN A 119 -11.53 2.05 -2.61
C GLN A 119 -12.43 1.56 -3.74
N ALA A 120 -13.54 2.25 -3.94
CA ALA A 120 -14.45 2.08 -5.07
C ALA A 120 -15.13 3.41 -5.36
N ARG A 121 -15.74 3.53 -6.54
CA ARG A 121 -16.45 4.75 -6.98
C ARG A 121 -15.56 6.00 -6.95
N THR A 122 -14.27 5.81 -7.19
CA THR A 122 -13.26 6.87 -7.22
C THR A 122 -13.18 7.56 -8.58
N ARG A 123 -13.63 6.87 -9.64
CA ARG A 123 -13.61 7.40 -11.01
C ARG A 123 -14.84 8.24 -11.30
N VAL A 124 -14.59 9.46 -11.76
CA VAL A 124 -15.59 10.34 -12.36
C VAL A 124 -15.22 10.53 -13.84
N PRO A 125 -16.10 10.17 -14.79
CA PRO A 125 -15.84 10.37 -16.21
C PRO A 125 -15.40 11.81 -16.53
N GLY A 126 -14.35 11.96 -17.34
CA GLY A 126 -13.81 13.27 -17.72
C GLY A 126 -13.01 13.99 -16.62
N SER A 127 -12.81 13.38 -15.45
CA SER A 127 -12.01 13.96 -14.36
C SER A 127 -10.80 13.11 -14.01
N VAL A 128 -9.73 13.79 -13.62
CA VAL A 128 -8.61 13.19 -12.87
C VAL A 128 -9.12 12.82 -11.46
N ILE A 129 -8.59 11.76 -10.87
CA ILE A 129 -9.07 11.23 -9.59
C ILE A 129 -8.68 12.18 -8.45
N ALA A 130 -9.62 12.43 -7.54
CA ALA A 130 -9.50 13.49 -6.54
C ALA A 130 -8.21 13.41 -5.69
N TYR A 131 -7.80 12.23 -5.21
CA TYR A 131 -6.59 12.10 -4.40
C TYR A 131 -5.28 12.36 -5.16
N THR A 132 -5.32 12.38 -6.49
CA THR A 132 -4.17 12.71 -7.35
C THR A 132 -4.08 14.21 -7.67
N ARG A 133 -5.05 15.00 -7.21
CA ARG A 133 -5.16 16.45 -7.36
C ARG A 133 -5.43 17.15 -6.03
N PRO A 134 -4.58 16.99 -5.01
CA PRO A 134 -4.76 17.71 -3.75
C PRO A 134 -4.83 19.21 -4.05
N ASP A 135 -5.77 19.88 -3.42
CA ASP A 135 -6.06 21.29 -3.65
C ASP A 135 -5.30 22.13 -2.61
N ASN A 136 -4.18 22.71 -3.03
CA ASN A 136 -3.42 23.70 -2.28
C ASN A 136 -2.77 24.70 -3.24
N GLU A 137 -2.25 25.80 -2.70
CA GLU A 137 -1.71 26.93 -3.44
C GLU A 137 -0.49 26.59 -4.32
N PHE A 138 0.16 25.45 -4.09
CA PHE A 138 1.33 24.98 -4.84
C PHE A 138 0.99 23.90 -5.89
N THR A 139 -0.20 23.32 -5.86
CA THR A 139 -0.61 22.25 -6.77
C THR A 139 -1.71 22.66 -7.73
N GLY A 140 -2.89 22.99 -7.21
CA GLY A 140 -4.12 23.17 -7.99
C GLY A 140 -3.98 24.28 -9.02
N SER A 141 -3.47 25.44 -8.58
CA SER A 141 -3.28 26.63 -9.42
C SER A 141 -2.27 26.44 -10.56
N TYR A 142 -1.35 25.47 -10.44
CA TYR A 142 -0.30 25.20 -11.41
C TYR A 142 -0.54 23.93 -12.23
N GLY A 143 -1.65 23.21 -11.99
CA GLY A 143 -1.90 21.90 -12.60
C GLY A 143 -0.85 20.84 -12.19
N SER A 144 -0.15 21.04 -11.07
CA SER A 144 0.95 20.19 -10.61
C SER A 144 0.44 18.95 -9.86
N TYR A 145 -0.35 18.15 -10.57
CA TYR A 145 -0.93 16.90 -10.11
C TYR A 145 0.08 15.74 -10.11
N THR A 146 -0.31 14.57 -9.59
CA THR A 146 0.62 13.44 -9.38
C THR A 146 1.53 13.15 -10.58
N SER A 147 0.97 12.98 -11.78
CA SER A 147 1.76 12.63 -12.97
C SER A 147 2.78 13.71 -13.32
N ALA A 148 2.43 15.00 -13.19
CA ALA A 148 3.33 16.12 -13.42
C ALA A 148 4.46 16.19 -12.38
N GLN A 149 4.15 15.95 -11.10
CA GLN A 149 5.15 15.90 -10.02
C GLN A 149 6.20 14.81 -10.29
N PHE A 150 5.77 13.59 -10.62
CA PHE A 150 6.68 12.52 -11.01
C PHE A 150 7.44 12.84 -12.31
N ALA A 151 6.81 13.53 -13.26
CA ALA A 151 7.43 13.88 -14.53
C ALA A 151 8.60 14.86 -14.34
N LEU A 152 8.49 15.81 -13.42
CA LEU A 152 9.58 16.72 -13.07
C LEU A 152 10.80 15.97 -12.50
N VAL A 153 10.55 14.99 -11.62
CA VAL A 153 11.61 14.11 -11.09
C VAL A 153 12.26 13.30 -12.21
N ALA A 154 11.45 12.72 -13.10
CA ALA A 154 11.94 11.94 -14.24
C ALA A 154 12.73 12.79 -15.24
N ALA A 155 12.26 14.00 -15.57
CA ALA A 155 12.95 14.92 -16.46
C ALA A 155 14.34 15.30 -15.92
N ARG A 156 14.45 15.54 -14.61
CA ARG A 156 15.75 15.78 -13.96
C ARG A 156 16.66 14.56 -14.03
N TYR A 157 16.13 13.35 -13.85
CA TYR A 157 16.88 12.11 -14.00
C TYR A 157 17.40 11.92 -15.43
N PHE A 158 16.55 12.09 -16.45
CA PHE A 158 16.96 12.01 -17.86
C PHE A 158 18.01 13.05 -18.21
N HIS A 159 17.84 14.30 -17.76
CA HIS A 159 18.80 15.38 -17.98
C HIS A 159 20.17 15.07 -17.37
N LYS A 160 20.20 14.53 -16.13
CA LYS A 160 21.45 14.28 -15.38
C LYS A 160 22.20 13.05 -15.87
N PHE A 161 21.49 11.99 -16.24
CA PHE A 161 22.11 10.68 -16.52
C PHE A 161 21.99 10.22 -17.98
N GLY A 162 21.30 10.98 -18.84
CA GLY A 162 21.08 10.58 -20.24
C GLY A 162 20.39 9.23 -20.36
N ALA A 163 19.47 8.93 -19.43
CA ALA A 163 18.89 7.60 -19.30
C ALA A 163 18.11 7.18 -20.57
N ASP A 164 18.10 5.88 -20.85
CA ASP A 164 17.46 5.33 -22.05
C ASP A 164 15.94 5.25 -21.87
N ARG A 165 15.21 6.06 -22.66
CA ARG A 165 13.75 6.12 -22.68
C ARG A 165 13.10 4.77 -22.94
N ARG A 166 13.71 3.94 -23.80
CA ARG A 166 13.22 2.62 -24.18
C ARG A 166 13.31 1.65 -23.00
N LYS A 167 14.37 1.73 -22.18
CA LYS A 167 14.51 0.90 -20.96
C LYS A 167 13.43 1.24 -19.93
N MET A 168 13.07 2.51 -19.76
CA MET A 168 11.94 2.89 -18.90
C MET A 168 10.62 2.29 -19.40
N ALA A 169 10.34 2.39 -20.71
CA ALA A 169 9.16 1.80 -21.32
C ALA A 169 9.11 0.27 -21.19
N GLN A 170 10.27 -0.40 -21.24
CA GLN A 170 10.38 -1.85 -21.04
C GLN A 170 9.92 -2.28 -19.64
N ILE A 171 10.21 -1.49 -18.60
CA ILE A 171 9.74 -1.77 -17.24
C ILE A 171 8.22 -1.78 -17.19
N ALA A 172 7.58 -0.76 -17.79
CA ALA A 172 6.13 -0.69 -17.86
C ALA A 172 5.55 -1.88 -18.63
N ALA A 173 6.10 -2.22 -19.79
CA ALA A 173 5.67 -3.38 -20.58
C ALA A 173 5.75 -4.69 -19.77
N SER A 174 6.87 -4.92 -19.06
CA SER A 174 7.05 -6.09 -18.20
C SER A 174 5.98 -6.16 -17.09
N ILE A 175 5.70 -5.04 -16.40
CA ILE A 175 4.66 -4.99 -15.37
C ILE A 175 3.27 -5.31 -15.96
N ARG A 176 2.93 -4.73 -17.13
CA ARG A 176 1.65 -4.99 -17.80
C ARG A 176 1.52 -6.46 -18.22
N ASN A 177 2.57 -7.04 -18.78
CA ASN A 177 2.58 -8.44 -19.23
C ASN A 177 2.41 -9.41 -18.06
N MET A 178 3.02 -9.11 -16.90
CA MET A 178 2.78 -9.87 -15.68
C MET A 178 1.33 -9.77 -15.19
N GLY A 179 0.66 -8.65 -15.42
CA GLY A 179 -0.79 -8.51 -15.21
C GLY A 179 -1.62 -9.29 -16.23
N GLY A 180 -1.18 -9.32 -17.50
CA GLY A 180 -1.82 -10.04 -18.60
C GLY A 180 -2.07 -11.52 -18.32
N ILE A 181 -1.16 -12.15 -17.58
CA ILE A 181 -1.22 -13.59 -17.26
C ILE A 181 -1.86 -13.90 -15.89
N ARG A 182 -2.31 -12.89 -15.13
CA ARG A 182 -2.90 -13.09 -13.80
C ARG A 182 -4.41 -12.86 -13.81
N PRO A 183 -5.25 -13.90 -13.57
CA PRO A 183 -6.71 -13.79 -13.61
C PRO A 183 -7.33 -12.68 -12.76
N GLY A 184 -6.72 -12.35 -11.61
CA GLY A 184 -7.20 -11.27 -10.73
C GLY A 184 -6.70 -9.87 -11.07
N ALA A 185 -5.88 -9.71 -12.11
CA ALA A 185 -5.33 -8.42 -12.48
C ALA A 185 -6.24 -7.69 -13.47
N THR A 186 -6.29 -6.36 -13.37
CA THR A 186 -7.08 -5.50 -14.28
C THR A 186 -6.67 -5.63 -15.77
N PHE A 187 -5.46 -6.10 -16.03
CA PHE A 187 -4.93 -6.32 -17.38
C PHE A 187 -5.06 -7.78 -17.86
N PHE A 188 -5.72 -8.66 -17.12
CA PHE A 188 -5.85 -10.07 -17.48
C PHE A 188 -6.32 -10.26 -18.93
N GLY A 189 -5.64 -11.14 -19.66
CA GLY A 189 -5.89 -11.42 -21.07
C GLY A 189 -5.37 -10.38 -22.07
N ARG A 190 -4.65 -9.34 -21.60
CA ARG A 190 -4.05 -8.31 -22.46
C ARG A 190 -2.54 -8.50 -22.63
N GLY A 191 -2.01 -7.99 -23.74
CA GLY A 191 -0.61 -8.11 -24.12
C GLY A 191 -0.35 -9.33 -25.00
N PRO A 192 0.92 -9.72 -25.21
CA PRO A 192 2.12 -9.08 -24.68
C PRO A 192 2.32 -7.67 -25.27
N PHE A 193 2.80 -6.76 -24.45
CA PHE A 193 3.21 -5.41 -24.83
C PHE A 193 4.73 -5.33 -24.95
N THR A 194 5.18 -4.54 -25.91
CA THR A 194 6.58 -4.16 -26.12
C THR A 194 6.86 -2.76 -25.57
N ALA A 195 8.14 -2.39 -25.46
CA ALA A 195 8.53 -1.02 -25.14
C ALA A 195 7.99 -0.03 -26.19
N GLU A 196 7.95 -0.42 -27.46
CA GLU A 196 7.36 0.37 -28.54
C GLU A 196 5.87 0.61 -28.35
N ASP A 197 5.09 -0.39 -27.95
CA ASP A 197 3.66 -0.22 -27.67
C ASP A 197 3.43 0.81 -26.56
N VAL A 198 4.28 0.78 -25.52
CA VAL A 198 4.25 1.74 -24.42
C VAL A 198 4.57 3.16 -24.92
N MET A 199 5.65 3.33 -25.70
CA MET A 199 6.04 4.65 -26.24
C MET A 199 5.08 5.17 -27.33
N LYS A 200 4.31 4.30 -27.99
CA LYS A 200 3.26 4.69 -28.94
C LYS A 200 1.92 5.00 -28.28
N SER A 201 1.74 4.63 -27.01
CA SER A 201 0.52 4.98 -26.27
C SER A 201 0.40 6.50 -26.11
N PRO A 202 -0.80 7.06 -25.87
CA PRO A 202 -0.97 8.51 -25.77
C PRO A 202 -0.03 9.14 -24.74
N MET A 203 0.65 10.22 -25.10
CA MET A 203 1.44 10.99 -24.14
C MET A 203 0.48 11.70 -23.17
N VAL A 204 0.74 11.57 -21.87
CA VAL A 204 -0.08 12.21 -20.82
C VAL A 204 0.62 13.44 -20.28
N VAL A 205 1.90 13.31 -19.97
CA VAL A 205 2.77 14.42 -19.53
C VAL A 205 4.19 14.03 -19.91
N GLU A 206 4.96 14.90 -20.55
CA GLU A 206 6.35 14.57 -20.89
C GLU A 206 7.16 14.29 -19.60
N PRO A 207 7.86 13.14 -19.45
CA PRO A 207 8.19 12.14 -20.48
C PRO A 207 7.29 10.89 -20.51
N PHE A 208 6.22 10.84 -19.71
CA PHE A 208 5.35 9.70 -19.53
C PHE A 208 4.21 9.57 -20.54
N HIS A 209 4.10 8.37 -21.08
CA HIS A 209 2.96 7.92 -21.87
C HIS A 209 1.97 7.15 -20.97
N LEU A 210 0.72 7.02 -21.44
CA LEU A 210 -0.39 6.46 -20.70
C LEU A 210 -0.06 5.09 -20.08
N MET A 211 0.63 4.23 -20.81
CA MET A 211 0.95 2.88 -20.34
C MET A 211 1.98 2.85 -19.20
N GLU A 212 2.68 3.95 -18.94
CA GLU A 212 3.67 4.10 -17.86
C GLU A 212 3.07 4.64 -16.56
N LEU A 213 1.86 5.21 -16.62
CA LEU A 213 1.16 5.67 -15.43
C LEU A 213 0.47 4.50 -14.72
N CYS A 214 0.46 4.51 -13.39
CA CYS A 214 -0.24 3.49 -12.63
C CYS A 214 -1.75 3.51 -12.94
N LEU A 215 -2.40 2.37 -12.74
CA LEU A 215 -3.86 2.31 -12.84
C LEU A 215 -4.43 2.76 -11.51
N ALA A 216 -5.44 3.62 -11.56
CA ALA A 216 -6.30 3.81 -10.42
C ALA A 216 -7.34 2.69 -10.39
N SER A 217 -6.93 1.56 -9.83
CA SER A 217 -7.81 0.41 -9.64
C SER A 217 -8.63 0.55 -8.37
N GLU A 218 -9.81 -0.02 -8.43
CA GLU A 218 -10.78 -0.16 -7.35
C GLU A 218 -10.80 -1.61 -6.87
N GLY A 219 -11.05 -1.78 -5.58
CA GLY A 219 -10.96 -3.04 -4.86
C GLY A 219 -10.45 -2.81 -3.44
N ALA A 220 -10.39 -3.89 -2.66
CA ALA A 220 -9.85 -3.91 -1.31
C ALA A 220 -8.90 -5.08 -1.09
N ALA A 221 -8.00 -4.92 -0.13
CA ALA A 221 -7.07 -5.94 0.31
C ALA A 221 -6.97 -5.93 1.83
N ALA A 222 -6.74 -7.11 2.41
CA ALA A 222 -6.49 -7.26 3.82
C ALA A 222 -5.45 -8.34 4.09
N PHE A 223 -4.76 -8.21 5.21
CA PHE A 223 -3.91 -9.26 5.76
C PHE A 223 -3.96 -9.27 7.28
N ILE A 224 -3.74 -10.45 7.86
CA ILE A 224 -3.71 -10.67 9.30
C ILE A 224 -2.27 -10.85 9.75
N VAL A 225 -1.87 -10.06 10.75
CA VAL A 225 -0.57 -10.17 11.41
C VAL A 225 -0.81 -10.65 12.84
N THR A 226 -0.11 -11.69 13.29
CA THR A 226 -0.23 -12.19 14.66
C THR A 226 1.13 -12.55 15.24
N ASN A 227 1.19 -12.75 16.56
CA ASN A 227 2.39 -13.20 17.24
C ASN A 227 2.82 -14.62 16.79
N LEU A 228 4.11 -14.95 16.93
CA LEU A 228 4.65 -16.23 16.44
C LEU A 228 4.11 -17.47 17.17
N GLU A 229 3.51 -17.32 18.36
CA GLU A 229 2.90 -18.42 19.09
C GLU A 229 1.58 -18.81 18.43
N ARG A 230 0.65 -17.85 18.33
CA ARG A 230 -0.65 -18.06 17.69
C ARG A 230 -0.54 -18.43 16.22
N ALA A 231 0.47 -17.91 15.52
CA ALA A 231 0.71 -18.22 14.12
C ALA A 231 0.94 -19.72 13.85
N ARG A 232 1.43 -20.49 14.83
CA ARG A 232 1.67 -21.94 14.66
C ARG A 232 0.39 -22.75 14.47
N ASP A 233 -0.71 -22.24 14.99
CA ASP A 233 -2.02 -22.89 14.95
C ASP A 233 -2.86 -22.45 13.73
N CYS A 234 -2.29 -21.62 12.84
CA CYS A 234 -2.94 -21.23 11.59
C CYS A 234 -2.81 -22.34 10.53
N PRO A 235 -3.76 -22.45 9.59
CA PRO A 235 -3.83 -23.56 8.63
C PRO A 235 -2.71 -23.53 7.58
N LYS A 236 -2.06 -22.38 7.39
CA LYS A 236 -0.97 -22.19 6.42
C LYS A 236 0.34 -21.90 7.12
N LYS A 237 1.45 -22.21 6.44
CA LYS A 237 2.80 -21.86 6.90
C LYS A 237 2.91 -20.34 7.10
N PRO A 238 3.19 -19.85 8.33
CA PRO A 238 3.26 -18.42 8.58
C PRO A 238 4.40 -17.74 7.82
N ILE A 239 4.15 -16.52 7.33
CA ILE A 239 5.18 -15.66 6.72
C ILE A 239 5.74 -14.76 7.80
N ARG A 240 6.89 -15.15 8.36
CA ARG A 240 7.56 -14.39 9.42
C ARG A 240 8.06 -13.04 8.90
N VAL A 241 7.85 -11.99 9.68
CA VAL A 241 8.53 -10.72 9.46
C VAL A 241 9.96 -10.86 9.96
N LEU A 242 10.94 -10.79 9.06
CA LEU A 242 12.36 -10.93 9.40
C LEU A 242 12.98 -9.59 9.81
N GLY A 243 12.55 -8.51 9.17
CA GLY A 243 13.04 -7.17 9.41
C GLY A 243 12.25 -6.15 8.61
N GLY A 244 12.51 -4.88 8.88
CA GLY A 244 11.87 -3.80 8.16
C GLY A 244 12.51 -2.46 8.43
N GLY A 245 12.32 -1.55 7.49
CA GLY A 245 12.78 -0.19 7.61
C GLY A 245 11.84 0.72 6.83
N MET A 246 11.69 1.93 7.33
CA MET A 246 11.03 3.01 6.63
C MET A 246 11.91 4.25 6.67
N GLU A 247 11.78 5.07 5.65
CA GLU A 247 12.33 6.40 5.56
C GLU A 247 11.25 7.30 5.00
N TYR A 248 11.24 8.54 5.49
CA TYR A 248 10.34 9.57 5.03
C TYR A 248 11.12 10.87 4.92
N ILE A 249 11.10 11.45 3.73
CA ILE A 249 11.63 12.79 3.49
C ILE A 249 10.56 13.55 2.72
N ARG A 250 10.16 14.69 3.29
CA ARG A 250 9.25 15.66 2.67
C ARG A 250 7.85 15.13 2.37
N GLN A 251 6.89 16.05 2.38
CA GLN A 251 5.51 15.71 2.08
C GLN A 251 5.22 15.99 0.61
N GLN A 252 4.75 14.96 -0.11
CA GLN A 252 4.21 15.13 -1.45
C GLN A 252 3.19 16.27 -1.50
N TYR A 253 3.23 17.08 -2.55
CA TYR A 253 2.32 18.22 -2.80
C TYR A 253 2.46 19.42 -1.86
N VAL A 254 3.33 19.35 -0.84
CA VAL A 254 3.73 20.51 -0.02
C VAL A 254 5.10 20.98 -0.46
N ASP A 255 5.96 20.02 -0.76
CA ASP A 255 7.34 20.23 -1.14
C ASP A 255 7.55 20.13 -2.67
N PRO A 256 8.44 20.95 -3.28
CA PRO A 256 8.83 20.79 -4.67
C PRO A 256 9.39 19.38 -4.97
N PRO A 257 9.15 18.84 -6.19
CA PRO A 257 9.63 17.52 -6.61
C PRO A 257 11.12 17.56 -6.98
N VAL A 258 11.99 17.63 -5.97
CA VAL A 258 13.44 17.76 -6.15
C VAL A 258 14.11 16.38 -6.19
N TYR A 259 14.46 15.91 -7.40
CA TYR A 259 15.16 14.62 -7.57
C TYR A 259 16.40 14.48 -6.68
N ASP A 260 17.23 15.55 -6.60
CA ASP A 260 18.51 15.50 -5.90
C ASP A 260 18.37 15.26 -4.38
N GLU A 261 17.20 15.50 -3.79
CA GLU A 261 16.91 15.25 -2.37
C GLU A 261 16.26 13.89 -2.10
N VAL A 262 15.61 13.28 -3.10
CA VAL A 262 14.86 12.03 -2.94
C VAL A 262 15.50 10.84 -3.65
N TRP A 263 16.62 11.01 -4.37
CA TRP A 263 17.15 9.94 -5.23
C TRP A 263 17.64 8.71 -4.47
N ASN A 264 18.11 8.88 -3.24
CA ASN A 264 18.64 7.82 -2.38
C ASN A 264 17.75 7.51 -1.18
N ILE A 265 16.53 8.07 -1.11
CA ILE A 265 15.61 7.71 -0.03
C ILE A 265 15.33 6.20 -0.06
N GLY A 266 15.42 5.58 1.10
CA GLY A 266 15.18 4.15 1.30
C GLY A 266 16.45 3.30 1.34
N VAL A 267 17.64 3.86 1.10
CA VAL A 267 18.92 3.14 1.28
C VAL A 267 19.12 2.72 2.73
N ASP A 268 18.90 3.61 3.69
CA ASP A 268 19.04 3.28 5.12
C ASP A 268 17.92 2.36 5.59
N ALA A 269 16.71 2.51 5.06
CA ALA A 269 15.56 1.65 5.32
C ALA A 269 15.86 0.22 4.85
N PHE A 270 16.44 0.06 3.67
CA PHE A 270 16.89 -1.22 3.14
C PHE A 270 18.02 -1.82 3.98
N GLN A 271 19.02 -1.02 4.35
CA GLN A 271 20.11 -1.47 5.21
C GLN A 271 19.61 -1.90 6.60
N ARG A 272 18.71 -1.15 7.22
CA ARG A 272 18.07 -1.52 8.50
C ARG A 272 17.25 -2.79 8.37
N ALA A 273 16.45 -2.91 7.31
CA ALA A 273 15.61 -4.09 7.08
C ALA A 273 16.45 -5.36 6.92
N THR A 274 17.56 -5.29 6.19
CA THR A 274 18.46 -6.43 5.95
C THR A 274 19.36 -6.74 7.15
N ALA A 275 19.76 -5.76 7.95
CA ALA A 275 20.53 -5.98 9.17
C ALA A 275 19.75 -6.68 10.29
N MET A 276 18.41 -6.62 10.27
CA MET A 276 17.53 -7.31 11.22
C MET A 276 17.20 -8.76 10.82
N ALA A 277 17.29 -9.07 9.52
CA ALA A 277 16.86 -10.35 8.93
C ALA A 277 17.91 -11.45 9.08
#